data_AF-A0A258ESG2-F1
#
_entry.id   AF-A0A258ESG2-F1
#
_cell.length_a   1.000
_cell.length_b   1.000
_cell.length_c   1.000
_cell.angle_alpha   90.00
_cell.angle_beta   90.00
_cell.angle_gamma   90.00
#
_symmetry.space_group_name_H-M   'P 1'
#
loop_
_entity.id
_entity.type
_entity.pdbx_description
1 polymer ?
#
loop_
_entity_poly.entity_id
_entity_poly.type
_entity_poly.pdbx_seq_one_letter_code
_entity_poly.pdbx_strand_id
1 'polypeptide(L)'
;YSAKDIPLFHTLKDSFLSRYKMYVWLKDVDSNMTRNKISFDDFIKNIPESLLESAFKLGQVYKDINITEIWNNTTINGSLQQVLYYFESGALSKELALTICNDIEDVVRLIEKQAIQQSLVGSENKAIYNLYINDIHTMSNTIMVKTPYQKVFFTPFTVISYFKIEHQPTCELMYEFFEKQMSISKLLVNAGEKDRSLFFNRMIQKINRLRERIIIDNDAFDFE
;
A
#
# COMPACT_ATOMS: atom_id res chain seq x y z
N TYR A 1 4.13 -11.24 1.93
CA TYR A 1 2.94 -10.53 1.41
C TYR A 1 3.06 -10.48 -0.12
N SER A 2 2.12 -11.08 -0.85
CA SER A 2 2.02 -10.94 -2.31
C SER A 2 1.19 -9.69 -2.62
N ALA A 3 1.86 -8.60 -3.03
CA ALA A 3 1.28 -7.25 -3.03
C ALA A 3 0.70 -6.87 -4.39
N LYS A 4 -0.63 -6.84 -4.49
CA LYS A 4 -1.34 -6.24 -5.62
C LYS A 4 -1.44 -4.73 -5.46
N ASP A 5 -1.62 -4.29 -4.23
CA ASP A 5 -1.63 -2.91 -3.79
C ASP A 5 -0.53 -2.69 -2.73
N ILE A 6 -0.20 -1.42 -2.44
CA ILE A 6 0.69 -1.06 -1.34
C ILE A 6 0.19 -1.73 -0.06
N PRO A 7 1.00 -2.59 0.59
CA PRO A 7 0.61 -3.26 1.82
C PRO A 7 0.18 -2.26 2.91
N LEU A 8 -0.91 -2.60 3.59
CA LEU A 8 -1.59 -1.74 4.57
C LEU A 8 -0.64 -1.06 5.55
N PHE A 9 0.31 -1.79 6.10
CA PHE A 9 1.20 -1.30 7.16
C PHE A 9 2.16 -0.19 6.72
N HIS A 10 2.37 0.01 5.42
CA HIS A 10 3.08 1.21 4.92
C HIS A 10 2.22 2.48 4.96
N THR A 11 0.92 2.33 5.21
CA THR A 11 -0.10 3.40 5.23
C THR A 11 -0.81 3.53 6.60
N LEU A 12 -0.12 3.15 7.68
CA LEU A 12 -0.61 3.23 9.06
C LEU A 12 0.26 4.16 9.94
N LYS A 13 0.65 5.31 9.38
CA LYS A 13 1.40 6.38 10.07
C LYS A 13 0.65 7.71 10.02
N ASP A 14 1.07 8.69 10.80
CA ASP A 14 0.44 10.00 10.79
C ASP A 14 0.74 10.76 9.47
N SER A 15 -0.11 10.55 8.47
CA SER A 15 -0.01 11.15 7.14
C SER A 15 -1.39 11.31 6.50
N PHE A 16 -1.47 12.09 5.40
CA PHE A 16 -2.70 12.26 4.63
C PHE A 16 -3.05 10.99 3.85
N LEU A 17 -2.09 10.26 3.33
CA LEU A 17 -2.32 8.96 2.69
C LEU A 17 -3.00 7.97 3.64
N SER A 18 -2.58 7.87 4.91
CA SER A 18 -3.23 6.97 5.87
C SER A 18 -4.69 7.33 6.09
N ARG A 19 -4.99 8.62 6.32
CA ARG A 19 -6.35 9.14 6.44
C ARG A 19 -7.16 8.90 5.16
N TYR A 20 -6.52 9.07 4.01
CA TYR A 20 -7.13 8.86 2.71
C TYR A 20 -7.49 7.40 2.47
N LYS A 21 -6.62 6.45 2.82
CA LYS A 21 -6.93 5.03 2.73
C LYS A 21 -8.13 4.65 3.61
N MET A 22 -8.21 5.19 4.83
CA MET A 22 -9.38 5.02 5.69
C MET A 22 -10.66 5.55 5.05
N TYR A 23 -10.61 6.76 4.48
CA TYR A 23 -11.74 7.36 3.76
C TYR A 23 -12.21 6.46 2.61
N VAL A 24 -11.28 5.99 1.75
CA VAL A 24 -11.61 5.13 0.60
C VAL A 24 -12.29 3.85 1.06
N TRP A 25 -11.74 3.17 2.07
CA TRP A 25 -12.34 1.93 2.57
C TRP A 25 -13.72 2.14 3.19
N LEU A 26 -13.88 3.21 3.97
CA LEU A 26 -15.17 3.55 4.57
C LEU A 26 -16.19 3.94 3.51
N LYS A 27 -15.79 4.61 2.43
CA LYS A 27 -16.68 4.93 1.31
C LYS A 27 -17.24 3.69 0.62
N ASP A 28 -16.42 2.64 0.50
CA ASP A 28 -16.81 1.37 -0.10
C ASP A 28 -17.79 0.55 0.76
N VAL A 29 -17.80 0.74 2.08
CA VAL A 29 -18.60 -0.06 3.02
C VAL A 29 -19.75 0.70 3.71
N ASP A 30 -19.62 2.01 3.90
CA ASP A 30 -20.64 2.85 4.53
C ASP A 30 -21.52 3.53 3.48
N SER A 31 -22.72 2.96 3.32
CA SER A 31 -23.75 3.50 2.42
C SER A 31 -24.16 4.94 2.73
N ASN A 32 -24.03 5.42 3.97
CA ASN A 32 -24.35 6.80 4.34
C ASN A 32 -23.28 7.76 3.82
N MET A 33 -22.00 7.41 3.92
CA MET A 33 -20.93 8.23 3.34
C MET A 33 -21.12 8.40 1.84
N THR A 34 -21.53 7.35 1.15
CA THR A 34 -21.78 7.37 -0.29
C THR A 34 -23.03 8.17 -0.62
N ARG A 35 -24.15 7.94 0.07
CA ARG A 35 -25.41 8.69 -0.14
C ARG A 35 -25.24 10.19 0.10
N ASN A 36 -24.54 10.57 1.16
CA ASN A 36 -24.34 11.96 1.55
C ASN A 36 -23.18 12.63 0.80
N LYS A 37 -22.53 11.92 -0.14
CA LYS A 37 -21.40 12.43 -0.94
C LYS A 37 -20.29 13.08 -0.09
N ILE A 38 -20.02 12.53 1.10
CA ILE A 38 -18.98 13.04 2.00
C ILE A 38 -17.65 13.06 1.25
N SER A 39 -17.02 14.24 1.16
CA SER A 39 -15.71 14.43 0.54
C SER A 39 -14.59 13.99 1.49
N PHE A 40 -13.38 13.77 0.97
CA PHE A 40 -12.21 13.55 1.80
C PHE A 40 -11.91 14.77 2.67
N ASP A 41 -12.02 15.97 2.09
CA ASP A 41 -11.83 17.26 2.75
C ASP A 41 -12.74 17.42 3.99
N ASP A 42 -13.97 16.93 3.96
CA ASP A 42 -14.87 16.95 5.12
C ASP A 42 -14.63 15.80 6.09
N PHE A 43 -14.25 14.63 5.56
CA PHE A 43 -13.92 13.47 6.39
C PHE A 43 -12.73 13.75 7.31
N ILE A 44 -11.65 14.38 6.82
CA ILE A 44 -10.47 14.66 7.64
C ILE A 44 -10.73 15.59 8.82
N LYS A 45 -11.75 16.45 8.74
CA LYS A 45 -12.15 17.35 9.84
C LYS A 45 -12.84 16.61 10.98
N ASN A 46 -13.44 15.45 10.69
CA ASN A 46 -14.33 14.73 11.59
C ASN A 46 -13.86 13.29 11.86
N ILE A 47 -12.63 12.94 11.48
CA ILE A 47 -12.12 11.59 11.69
C ILE A 47 -12.01 11.30 13.19
N PRO A 48 -12.58 10.19 13.69
CA PRO A 48 -12.46 9.86 15.11
C PRO A 48 -11.00 9.66 15.51
N GLU A 49 -10.55 10.35 16.56
CA GLU A 49 -9.19 10.22 17.07
C GLU A 49 -8.88 8.78 17.50
N SER A 50 -9.86 8.08 18.07
CA SER A 50 -9.74 6.66 18.42
C SER A 50 -9.46 5.75 17.22
N LEU A 51 -9.96 6.07 16.03
CA LEU A 51 -9.66 5.34 14.80
C LEU A 51 -8.21 5.56 14.38
N LEU A 52 -7.73 6.81 14.43
CA LEU A 52 -6.34 7.16 14.13
C LEU A 52 -5.38 6.47 15.10
N GLU A 53 -5.65 6.55 16.41
CA GLU A 53 -4.85 5.88 17.42
C GLU A 53 -4.75 4.37 17.18
N SER A 54 -5.88 3.72 16.87
CA SER A 54 -5.93 2.28 16.62
C SER A 54 -5.09 1.90 15.41
N ALA A 55 -5.19 2.68 14.33
CA ALA A 55 -4.39 2.47 13.13
C ALA A 55 -2.89 2.66 13.38
N PHE A 56 -2.50 3.71 14.10
CA PHE A 56 -1.08 3.96 14.40
C PHE A 56 -0.50 2.92 15.35
N LYS A 57 -1.28 2.48 16.36
CA LYS A 57 -0.90 1.36 17.24
C LYS A 57 -0.68 0.08 16.42
N LEU A 58 -1.55 -0.22 15.46
CA LEU A 58 -1.35 -1.34 14.53
C LEU A 58 -0.08 -1.16 13.69
N GLY A 59 0.18 0.04 13.18
CA GLY A 59 1.41 0.36 12.45
C GLY A 59 2.69 0.11 13.26
N GLN A 60 2.69 0.40 14.57
CA GLN A 60 3.84 0.11 15.44
C GLN A 60 4.12 -1.39 15.54
N VAL A 61 3.09 -2.24 15.61
CA VAL A 61 3.27 -3.69 15.72
C VAL A 61 4.05 -4.26 14.54
N TYR A 62 3.86 -3.73 13.33
CA TYR A 62 4.55 -4.22 12.14
C TYR A 62 6.03 -3.85 12.08
N LYS A 63 6.50 -2.86 12.85
CA LYS A 63 7.91 -2.40 12.80
C LYS A 63 8.89 -3.45 13.29
N ASP A 64 8.46 -4.36 14.16
CA ASP A 64 9.33 -5.34 14.80
C ASP A 64 9.07 -6.78 14.30
N ILE A 65 8.41 -6.90 13.15
CA ILE A 65 8.11 -8.18 12.50
C ILE A 65 8.96 -8.31 11.24
N ASN A 66 9.62 -9.46 11.06
CA ASN A 66 10.31 -9.76 9.81
C ASN A 66 9.30 -9.83 8.65
N ILE A 67 9.54 -9.04 7.61
CA ILE A 67 8.62 -8.90 6.47
C ILE A 67 9.34 -9.27 5.18
N THR A 68 8.69 -10.15 4.41
CA THR A 68 9.03 -10.41 3.01
C THR A 68 7.86 -10.04 2.13
N GLU A 69 8.12 -9.20 1.13
CA GLU A 69 7.13 -8.72 0.18
C GLU A 69 7.50 -9.12 -1.25
N ILE A 70 6.47 -9.36 -2.06
CA ILE A 70 6.60 -9.62 -3.51
C ILE A 70 5.80 -8.54 -4.20
N TRP A 71 6.48 -7.68 -4.95
CA TRP A 71 5.92 -6.54 -5.67
C TRP A 71 6.13 -6.69 -7.16
N ASN A 72 5.34 -5.93 -7.91
CA ASN A 72 5.56 -5.69 -9.32
C ASN A 72 5.38 -4.20 -9.66
N ASN A 73 5.60 -3.83 -10.92
CA ASN A 73 5.45 -2.44 -11.38
C ASN A 73 4.02 -1.89 -11.22
N THR A 74 3.01 -2.73 -10.97
CA THR A 74 1.61 -2.33 -10.83
C THR A 74 1.16 -2.14 -9.39
N THR A 75 2.00 -2.48 -8.40
CA THR A 75 1.65 -2.46 -6.96
C THR A 75 1.10 -1.12 -6.46
N ILE A 76 1.56 0.00 -7.03
CA ILE A 76 1.07 1.33 -6.62
C ILE A 76 -0.16 1.80 -7.41
N ASN A 77 -0.51 1.12 -8.52
CA ASN A 77 -1.49 1.62 -9.47
C ASN A 77 -2.87 1.82 -8.84
N GLY A 78 -3.30 0.89 -7.97
CA GLY A 78 -4.60 1.00 -7.31
C GLY A 78 -4.71 2.28 -6.46
N SER A 79 -3.63 2.65 -5.75
CA SER A 79 -3.63 3.89 -4.96
C SER A 79 -3.64 5.14 -5.84
N LEU A 80 -2.90 5.14 -6.97
CA LEU A 80 -2.91 6.25 -7.92
C LEU A 80 -4.29 6.42 -8.59
N GLN A 81 -4.92 5.31 -9.00
CA GLN A 81 -6.25 5.32 -9.59
C GLN A 81 -7.30 5.82 -8.60
N GLN A 82 -7.20 5.43 -7.33
CA GLN A 82 -8.07 5.95 -6.28
C GLN A 82 -7.95 7.47 -6.19
N VAL A 83 -6.73 8.02 -6.08
CA VAL A 83 -6.50 9.48 -6.02
C VAL A 83 -7.12 10.19 -7.23
N LEU A 84 -6.86 9.70 -8.44
CA LEU A 84 -7.42 10.29 -9.66
C LEU A 84 -8.95 10.27 -9.64
N TYR A 85 -9.56 9.12 -9.33
CA TYR A 85 -11.01 8.95 -9.29
C TYR A 85 -11.69 9.93 -8.35
N TYR A 86 -11.19 10.04 -7.10
CA TYR A 86 -11.81 10.92 -6.12
C TYR A 86 -11.59 12.40 -6.45
N PHE A 87 -10.45 12.75 -7.04
CA PHE A 87 -10.18 14.10 -7.55
C PHE A 87 -11.14 14.47 -8.69
N GLU A 88 -11.24 13.64 -9.74
CA GLU A 88 -12.13 13.87 -10.89
C GLU A 88 -13.62 13.93 -10.49
N SER A 89 -14.00 13.22 -9.43
CA SER A 89 -15.38 13.26 -8.90
C SER A 89 -15.70 14.51 -8.06
N GLY A 90 -14.72 15.38 -7.80
CA GLY A 90 -14.86 16.54 -6.90
C GLY A 90 -14.90 16.18 -5.41
N ALA A 91 -14.63 14.92 -5.04
CA ALA A 91 -14.64 14.45 -3.66
C ALA A 91 -13.27 14.57 -2.96
N LEU A 92 -12.26 15.10 -3.66
CA LEU A 92 -10.91 15.33 -3.17
C LEU A 92 -10.37 16.61 -3.82
N SER A 93 -9.99 17.60 -3.00
CA SER A 93 -9.40 18.85 -3.52
C SER A 93 -8.02 18.64 -4.17
N LYS A 94 -7.64 19.53 -5.09
CA LYS A 94 -6.31 19.56 -5.73
C LYS A 94 -5.18 19.55 -4.70
N GLU A 95 -5.26 20.40 -3.69
CA GLU A 95 -4.24 20.55 -2.66
C GLU A 95 -4.02 19.23 -1.91
N LEU A 96 -5.10 18.60 -1.44
CA LEU A 96 -5.01 17.31 -0.75
C LEU A 96 -4.57 16.18 -1.69
N ALA A 97 -5.02 16.17 -2.95
CA ALA A 97 -4.60 15.17 -3.94
C ALA A 97 -3.08 15.21 -4.18
N LEU A 98 -2.51 16.40 -4.30
CA LEU A 98 -1.06 16.59 -4.45
C LEU A 98 -0.30 16.20 -3.18
N THR A 99 -0.83 16.53 -1.98
CA THR A 99 -0.25 16.07 -0.71
C THR A 99 -0.26 14.55 -0.60
N ILE A 100 -1.35 13.88 -1.00
CA ILE A 100 -1.41 12.41 -1.01
C ILE A 100 -0.40 11.82 -2.01
N CYS A 101 -0.19 12.46 -3.18
CA CYS A 101 0.85 12.01 -4.11
C CYS A 101 2.26 12.09 -3.47
N ASN A 102 2.54 13.13 -2.68
CA ASN A 102 3.80 13.26 -1.93
C ASN A 102 3.94 12.14 -0.89
N ASP A 103 2.87 11.85 -0.14
CA ASP A 103 2.89 10.76 0.83
C ASP A 103 3.11 9.38 0.17
N ILE A 104 2.52 9.13 -1.02
CA ILE A 104 2.75 7.89 -1.78
C ILE A 104 4.23 7.80 -2.21
N GLU A 105 4.80 8.90 -2.68
CA GLU A 105 6.23 8.96 -3.02
C GLU A 105 7.12 8.69 -1.80
N ASP A 106 6.81 9.27 -0.65
CA ASP A 106 7.55 9.04 0.59
C ASP A 106 7.50 7.56 1.02
N VAL A 107 6.35 6.90 0.82
CA VAL A 107 6.23 5.45 1.04
C VAL A 107 7.16 4.68 0.09
N VAL A 108 7.15 5.00 -1.21
CA VAL A 108 8.00 4.34 -2.20
C VAL A 108 9.49 4.51 -1.86
N ARG A 109 9.91 5.72 -1.47
CA ARG A 109 11.29 6.03 -1.06
C ARG A 109 11.69 5.33 0.24
N LEU A 110 10.78 5.27 1.20
CA LEU A 110 11.02 4.55 2.45
C LEU A 110 11.22 3.04 2.21
N ILE A 111 10.42 2.46 1.33
CA ILE A 111 10.52 1.05 0.95
C ILE A 111 11.83 0.77 0.21
N GLU A 112 12.24 1.65 -0.70
CA GLU A 112 13.56 1.57 -1.34
C GLU A 112 14.69 1.53 -0.30
N LYS A 113 14.67 2.46 0.65
CA LYS A 113 15.66 2.51 1.74
C LYS A 113 15.66 1.24 2.56
N GLN A 114 14.49 0.76 3.00
CA GLN A 114 14.34 -0.46 3.80
C GLN A 114 14.84 -1.70 3.04
N ALA A 115 14.55 -1.78 1.74
CA ALA A 115 14.97 -2.91 0.92
C ALA A 115 16.49 -2.95 0.69
N ILE A 116 17.15 -1.79 0.60
CA ILE A 116 18.60 -1.68 0.54
C ILE A 116 19.25 -2.04 1.88
N GLN A 117 18.68 -1.54 2.98
CA GLN A 117 19.19 -1.79 4.34
C GLN A 117 18.84 -3.19 4.87
N GLN A 118 17.96 -3.90 4.17
CA GLN A 118 17.35 -5.18 4.58
C GLN A 118 16.73 -5.13 5.98
N SER A 119 16.24 -3.95 6.39
CA SER A 119 15.69 -3.75 7.73
C SER A 119 14.57 -2.71 7.72
N LEU A 120 13.61 -2.88 8.61
CA LEU A 120 12.53 -1.92 8.82
C LEU A 120 13.07 -0.67 9.54
N VAL A 121 12.80 0.51 8.99
CA VAL A 121 13.21 1.78 9.59
C VAL A 121 12.42 2.01 10.87
N GLY A 122 13.12 2.29 11.96
CA GLY A 122 12.50 2.51 13.27
C GLY A 122 12.14 1.23 14.02
N SER A 123 12.62 0.07 13.57
CA SER A 123 12.56 -1.18 14.33
C SER A 123 13.54 -1.15 15.51
N GLU A 124 13.10 -1.61 16.68
CA GLU A 124 13.95 -1.75 17.87
C GLU A 124 14.76 -3.06 17.82
N ASN A 125 14.18 -4.12 17.22
CA ASN A 125 14.80 -5.44 17.13
C ASN A 125 15.53 -5.70 15.79
N LYS A 126 15.68 -4.67 14.95
CA LYS A 126 16.27 -4.76 13.60
C LYS A 126 15.56 -5.79 12.73
N ALA A 127 14.23 -5.79 12.76
CA ALA A 127 13.40 -6.65 11.92
C ALA A 127 13.85 -6.59 10.46
N ILE A 128 13.93 -7.76 9.83
CA ILE A 128 14.41 -7.96 8.47
C ILE A 128 13.33 -7.53 7.49
N TYR A 129 13.74 -6.83 6.44
CA TYR A 129 12.86 -6.47 5.33
C TYR A 129 13.43 -6.98 4.00
N ASN A 130 12.69 -7.84 3.31
CA ASN A 130 13.06 -8.35 1.99
C ASN A 130 12.00 -7.98 0.96
N LEU A 131 12.42 -7.39 -0.15
CA LEU A 131 11.56 -7.04 -1.27
C LEU A 131 11.94 -7.83 -2.52
N TYR A 132 11.03 -8.66 -3.00
CA TYR A 132 11.16 -9.39 -4.26
C TYR A 132 10.37 -8.67 -5.37
N ILE A 133 10.96 -8.58 -6.56
CA ILE A 133 10.29 -8.09 -7.76
C ILE A 133 9.90 -9.26 -8.64
N ASN A 134 8.61 -9.35 -8.96
CA ASN A 134 8.04 -10.34 -9.89
C ASN A 134 7.36 -9.63 -11.07
N ASP A 135 7.90 -9.76 -12.27
CA ASP A 135 7.31 -9.10 -13.45
C ASP A 135 6.17 -9.90 -14.12
N ILE A 136 5.98 -11.18 -13.75
CA ILE A 136 5.16 -12.12 -14.54
C ILE A 136 3.80 -12.40 -13.89
N HIS A 137 3.77 -12.59 -12.57
CA HIS A 137 2.58 -13.11 -11.90
C HIS A 137 1.64 -12.01 -11.42
N THR A 138 0.34 -12.25 -11.54
CA THR A 138 -0.69 -11.42 -10.90
C THR A 138 -0.62 -11.62 -9.39
N MET A 139 -0.49 -10.52 -8.65
CA MET A 139 -0.48 -10.51 -7.19
C MET A 139 -1.92 -10.44 -6.65
N SER A 140 -2.18 -10.94 -5.43
CA SER A 140 -3.53 -11.10 -4.87
C SER A 140 -3.74 -10.55 -3.45
N ASN A 141 -2.91 -9.59 -2.98
CA ASN A 141 -2.94 -9.06 -1.61
C ASN A 141 -2.99 -10.16 -0.53
N THR A 142 -2.30 -11.27 -0.77
CA THR A 142 -2.34 -12.43 0.11
C THR A 142 -1.20 -12.35 1.14
N ILE A 143 -1.56 -12.50 2.42
CA ILE A 143 -0.67 -12.35 3.56
C ILE A 143 -0.43 -13.72 4.16
N MET A 144 0.82 -14.20 4.17
CA MET A 144 1.21 -15.40 4.91
C MET A 144 1.88 -14.97 6.22
N VAL A 145 1.44 -15.53 7.33
CA VAL A 145 2.07 -15.41 8.64
C VAL A 145 2.66 -16.77 8.99
N LYS A 146 3.98 -16.79 9.20
CA LYS A 146 4.73 -17.99 9.60
C LYS A 146 5.25 -17.79 11.02
N THR A 147 4.91 -18.74 11.89
CA THR A 147 5.44 -18.83 13.25
C THR A 147 6.15 -20.17 13.42
N PRO A 148 6.91 -20.39 14.52
CA PRO A 148 7.46 -21.70 14.83
C PRO A 148 6.40 -22.81 14.99
N TYR A 149 5.15 -22.44 15.31
CA TYR A 149 4.08 -23.38 15.63
C TYR A 149 3.17 -23.70 14.44
N GLN A 150 2.88 -22.70 13.61
CA GLN A 150 1.95 -22.84 12.49
C GLN A 150 2.17 -21.81 11.37
N LYS A 151 1.62 -22.15 10.19
CA LYS A 151 1.42 -21.22 9.08
C LYS A 151 -0.07 -20.89 8.95
N VAL A 152 -0.39 -19.63 8.68
CA VAL A 152 -1.74 -19.12 8.43
C VAL A 152 -1.64 -18.13 7.30
N PHE A 153 -2.62 -18.11 6.39
CA PHE A 153 -2.68 -17.03 5.41
C PHE A 153 -4.04 -16.34 5.36
N PHE A 154 -4.00 -15.10 4.93
CA PHE A 154 -5.14 -14.23 4.76
C PHE A 154 -5.28 -13.90 3.28
N THR A 155 -6.45 -14.14 2.71
CA THR A 155 -6.76 -13.77 1.33
C THR A 155 -7.94 -12.80 1.31
N PRO A 156 -7.93 -11.76 0.45
CA PRO A 156 -9.05 -10.85 0.34
C PRO A 156 -10.34 -11.59 -0.02
N PHE A 157 -11.42 -11.24 0.67
CA PHE A 157 -12.80 -11.62 0.33
C PHE A 157 -13.59 -10.42 -0.20
N THR A 158 -13.41 -9.26 0.43
CA THR A 158 -13.92 -7.96 -0.01
C THR A 158 -12.78 -6.92 0.01
N VAL A 159 -13.10 -5.61 0.01
CA VAL A 159 -12.11 -4.53 0.11
C VAL A 159 -11.34 -4.56 1.44
N ILE A 160 -12.03 -4.81 2.55
CA ILE A 160 -11.44 -4.82 3.91
C ILE A 160 -11.56 -6.16 4.63
N SER A 161 -12.42 -7.07 4.16
CA SER A 161 -12.62 -8.38 4.80
C SER A 161 -11.70 -9.42 4.17
N TYR A 162 -11.02 -10.19 5.03
CA TYR A 162 -10.11 -11.26 4.64
C TYR A 162 -10.62 -12.59 5.19
N PHE A 163 -10.51 -13.65 4.39
CA PHE A 163 -10.58 -15.00 4.92
C PHE A 163 -9.25 -15.33 5.58
N LYS A 164 -9.32 -15.83 6.83
CA LYS A 164 -8.21 -16.46 7.52
C LYS A 164 -8.26 -17.96 7.27
N ILE A 165 -7.21 -18.52 6.67
CA ILE A 165 -7.09 -19.95 6.41
C ILE A 165 -6.07 -20.52 7.40
N GLU A 166 -6.52 -21.48 8.21
CA GLU A 166 -5.69 -22.17 9.23
C GLU A 166 -5.56 -23.67 8.96
N HIS A 167 -6.23 -24.18 7.93
CA HIS A 167 -6.09 -25.58 7.51
C HIS A 167 -4.66 -25.82 7.00
N GLN A 168 -3.86 -26.53 7.81
CA GLN A 168 -2.41 -26.62 7.60
C GLN A 168 -2.00 -27.16 6.23
N PRO A 169 -2.63 -28.22 5.67
CA PRO A 169 -2.31 -28.66 4.31
C PRO A 169 -2.50 -27.57 3.24
N THR A 170 -3.56 -26.76 3.36
CA THR A 170 -3.79 -25.63 2.44
C THR A 170 -2.77 -24.51 2.66
N CYS A 171 -2.36 -24.28 3.91
CA CYS A 171 -1.32 -23.30 4.22
C CYS A 171 0.05 -23.71 3.66
N GLU A 172 0.37 -25.00 3.67
CA GLU A 172 1.63 -25.50 3.10
C GLU A 172 1.65 -25.33 1.58
N LEU A 173 0.55 -25.66 0.89
CA LEU A 173 0.43 -25.42 -0.56
C LEU A 173 0.65 -23.95 -0.92
N MET A 174 0.05 -23.03 -0.15
CA MET A 174 0.25 -21.59 -0.35
C MET A 174 1.69 -21.16 -0.04
N TYR A 175 2.31 -21.75 0.98
CA TYR A 175 3.70 -21.48 1.32
C TYR A 175 4.65 -21.94 0.20
N GLU A 176 4.52 -23.17 -0.29
CA GLU A 176 5.30 -23.69 -1.42
C GLU A 176 5.11 -22.83 -2.68
N PHE A 177 3.88 -22.37 -2.91
CA PHE A 177 3.60 -21.42 -3.99
C PHE A 177 4.37 -20.11 -3.82
N PHE A 178 4.42 -19.52 -2.63
CA PHE A 178 5.22 -18.31 -2.36
C PHE A 178 6.72 -18.56 -2.49
N GLU A 179 7.24 -19.69 -2.02
CA GLU A 179 8.64 -20.07 -2.22
C GLU A 179 8.99 -20.17 -3.71
N LYS A 180 8.11 -20.79 -4.50
CA LYS A 180 8.25 -20.86 -5.96
C LYS A 180 8.16 -19.49 -6.62
N GLN A 181 7.25 -18.62 -6.15
CA GLN A 181 7.17 -17.24 -6.65
C GLN A 181 8.45 -16.47 -6.35
N MET A 182 9.01 -16.59 -5.15
CA MET A 182 10.25 -15.92 -4.78
C MET A 182 11.46 -16.44 -5.56
N SER A 183 11.52 -17.74 -5.87
CA SER A 183 12.65 -18.32 -6.61
C SER A 183 12.74 -17.86 -8.07
N ILE A 184 11.60 -17.51 -8.68
CA ILE A 184 11.52 -16.93 -10.03
C ILE A 184 11.44 -15.39 -10.00
N SER A 185 11.54 -14.78 -8.82
CA SER A 185 11.55 -13.33 -8.62
C SER A 185 12.97 -12.85 -8.34
N LYS A 186 13.19 -11.54 -8.49
CA LYS A 186 14.47 -10.91 -8.17
C LYS A 186 14.42 -10.30 -6.77
N LEU A 187 15.22 -10.79 -5.84
CA LEU A 187 15.44 -10.12 -4.56
C LEU A 187 16.16 -8.79 -4.80
N LEU A 188 15.55 -7.67 -4.38
CA LEU A 188 16.02 -6.33 -4.73
C LEU A 188 17.44 -6.03 -4.22
N VAL A 189 17.82 -6.50 -3.03
CA VAL A 189 19.17 -6.26 -2.50
C VAL A 189 20.26 -6.91 -3.38
N ASN A 190 19.92 -7.99 -4.09
CA ASN A 190 20.82 -8.68 -5.01
C ASN A 190 20.73 -8.09 -6.43
N ALA A 191 19.88 -7.09 -6.67
CA ALA A 191 19.79 -6.41 -7.93
C ALA A 191 20.93 -5.40 -8.10
N GLY A 192 21.47 -5.32 -9.32
CA GLY A 192 22.36 -4.23 -9.69
C GLY A 192 21.68 -2.87 -9.49
N GLU A 193 22.48 -1.86 -9.15
CA GLU A 193 22.01 -0.50 -8.86
C GLU A 193 21.07 0.04 -9.94
N LYS A 194 21.44 -0.16 -11.22
CA LYS A 194 20.62 0.25 -12.37
C LYS A 194 19.20 -0.34 -12.32
N ASP A 195 19.06 -1.64 -12.05
CA ASP A 195 17.76 -2.30 -12.07
C ASP A 195 16.89 -1.88 -10.89
N ARG A 196 17.52 -1.70 -9.72
CA ARG A 196 16.85 -1.16 -8.53
C ARG A 196 16.33 0.25 -8.79
N SER A 197 17.20 1.15 -9.26
CA SER A 197 16.82 2.53 -9.58
C SER A 197 15.74 2.57 -10.65
N LEU A 198 15.80 1.72 -11.68
CA LEU A 198 14.75 1.63 -12.71
C LEU A 198 13.39 1.23 -12.12
N PHE A 199 13.35 0.27 -11.19
CA PHE A 199 12.12 -0.18 -10.56
C PHE A 199 11.43 0.96 -9.79
N PHE A 200 12.15 1.65 -8.90
CA PHE A 200 11.58 2.75 -8.13
C PHE A 200 11.31 3.98 -8.99
N ASN A 201 12.19 4.34 -9.93
CA ASN A 201 11.97 5.48 -10.83
C ASN A 201 10.71 5.31 -11.68
N ARG A 202 10.38 4.10 -12.14
CA ARG A 202 9.12 3.84 -12.85
C ARG A 202 7.90 4.14 -11.98
N MET A 203 7.96 3.83 -10.68
CA MET A 203 6.90 4.17 -9.73
C MET A 203 6.82 5.69 -9.53
N ILE A 204 7.95 6.37 -9.31
CA ILE A 204 8.00 7.83 -9.18
C ILE A 204 7.46 8.53 -10.43
N GLN A 205 7.81 8.06 -11.63
CA GLN A 205 7.29 8.60 -12.89
C GLN A 205 5.75 8.49 -12.98
N LYS A 206 5.15 7.41 -12.49
CA LYS A 206 3.69 7.28 -12.45
C LYS A 206 3.04 8.27 -11.49
N ILE A 207 3.66 8.50 -10.33
CA ILE A 207 3.20 9.50 -9.36
C ILE A 207 3.29 10.90 -9.98
N ASN A 208 4.40 11.23 -10.65
CA ASN A 208 4.58 12.52 -11.32
C ASN A 208 3.55 12.76 -12.43
N ARG A 209 3.28 11.75 -13.26
CA ARG A 209 2.22 11.84 -14.28
C ARG A 209 0.84 12.12 -13.68
N LEU A 210 0.54 11.53 -12.52
CA LEU A 210 -0.70 11.84 -11.81
C LEU A 210 -0.72 13.28 -11.30
N ARG A 211 0.39 13.78 -10.73
CA ARG A 211 0.50 15.19 -10.31
C ARG A 211 0.27 16.15 -11.47
N GLU A 212 0.94 15.92 -12.59
CA GLU A 212 0.78 16.71 -13.82
C GLU A 212 -0.69 16.71 -14.27
N ARG A 213 -1.35 15.55 -14.26
CA ARG A 213 -2.76 15.41 -14.62
C ARG A 213 -3.66 16.22 -13.69
N ILE A 214 -3.47 16.13 -12.37
CA ILE A 214 -4.24 16.89 -11.37
C ILE A 214 -4.10 18.40 -11.58
N ILE A 215 -2.89 18.87 -11.89
CA ILE A 215 -2.63 20.29 -12.14
C ILE A 215 -3.36 20.76 -13.40
N ILE A 216 -3.20 20.03 -14.51
CA ILE A 216 -3.81 20.39 -15.81
C ILE A 216 -5.34 20.39 -15.74
N ASP A 217 -5.93 19.34 -15.16
CA ASP A 217 -7.38 19.19 -15.14
C ASP A 217 -8.04 20.28 -14.30
N ASN A 218 -7.44 20.65 -13.16
CA ASN A 218 -7.96 21.75 -12.34
C ASN A 218 -7.92 23.09 -13.08
N ASP A 219 -6.82 23.37 -13.78
CA ASP A 219 -6.66 24.63 -14.51
C ASP A 219 -7.65 24.71 -15.69
N ALA A 220 -8.10 23.56 -16.23
CA ALA A 220 -9.15 23.51 -17.25
C ALA A 220 -10.56 23.83 -16.70
N PHE A 221 -10.82 23.62 -15.41
CA PHE A 221 -12.08 23.98 -14.76
C PHE A 221 -12.16 25.45 -14.35
N ASP A 222 -11.05 26.18 -14.30
CA ASP A 222 -11.00 27.61 -13.94
C ASP A 222 -11.39 28.56 -15.10
N PHE A 223 -11.81 28.02 -16.26
CA PHE A 223 -12.22 28.79 -17.46
C PHE A 223 -13.74 28.97 -17.61
N GLU A 224 -14.57 28.59 -16.62
CA GLU A 224 -15.99 28.96 -16.51
C GLU A 224 -16.22 30.13 -15.54
#